data_AF-A0A642UPU4-F1
#
_entry.id   AF-A0A642UPU4-F1
#
_cell.length_a   1.000
_cell.length_b   1.000
_cell.length_c   1.000
_cell.angle_alpha   90.00
_cell.angle_beta   90.00
_cell.angle_gamma   90.00
#
_symmetry.space_group_name_H-M   'P 1'
#
loop_
_entity.id
_entity.type
_entity.pdbx_description
1 polymer ?
#
loop_
_entity_poly.entity_id
_entity_poly.type
_entity_poly.pdbx_seq_one_letter_code
_entity_poly.pdbx_strand_id
1 'polypeptide(L)'
;MRQLFTKSQMAQLVCLNAPGYHILDFDPLVNLQELHMTTDEDITSTFPFPSSVVYLKVHTYRQVVGIFPHVKVLKITGESSRVKIRSSTLRELEASAKGVVVDCPQLTRLTLSGVWRNLYLNTPNVVFLELNGFRYNYKKLLLEEKFPLLAHLSLNDYRAQDELYIPQPLKSAKLSLLELKSRTLTADDVSIWCCKPSTPKASRPINPIQHPCCNSIVMI
;
A
#
# COMPACT_ATOMS: atom_id res chain seq x y z
N MET A 1 -2.22 20.68 -30.32
CA MET A 1 -3.34 21.25 -29.53
C MET A 1 -3.21 22.76 -29.55
N ARG A 2 -4.23 23.48 -30.00
CA ARG A 2 -4.35 24.94 -29.78
C ARG A 2 -4.26 25.19 -28.27
N GLN A 3 -3.54 26.21 -27.80
CA GLN A 3 -3.35 26.50 -26.37
C GLN A 3 -4.72 26.68 -25.71
N LEU A 4 -5.18 25.66 -24.98
CA LEU A 4 -6.45 25.68 -24.25
C LEU A 4 -6.42 26.65 -23.06
N PHE A 5 -5.22 26.96 -22.57
CA PHE A 5 -4.98 27.84 -21.43
C PHE A 5 -3.86 28.83 -21.74
N THR A 6 -4.00 30.06 -21.25
CA THR A 6 -2.91 31.05 -21.26
C THR A 6 -1.86 30.70 -20.21
N LYS A 7 -0.66 31.29 -20.34
CA LYS A 7 0.40 31.13 -19.32
C LYS A 7 -0.05 31.58 -17.92
N SER A 8 -0.83 32.67 -17.82
CA SER A 8 -1.33 33.14 -16.53
C SER A 8 -2.33 32.18 -15.89
N GLN A 9 -3.20 31.56 -16.70
CA GLN A 9 -4.15 30.54 -16.22
C GLN A 9 -3.41 29.28 -15.73
N MET A 10 -2.40 28.82 -16.48
CA MET A 10 -1.59 27.66 -16.06
C MET A 10 -0.81 27.95 -14.77
N ALA A 11 -0.25 29.16 -14.64
CA ALA A 11 0.48 29.54 -13.44
C ALA A 11 -0.40 29.61 -12.18
N GLN A 12 -1.71 29.80 -12.31
CA GLN A 12 -2.65 29.80 -11.19
C GLN A 12 -3.17 28.40 -10.83
N LEU A 13 -2.83 27.38 -11.61
CA LEU A 13 -3.35 26.04 -11.41
C LEU A 13 -2.72 25.39 -10.16
N VAL A 14 -3.56 25.00 -9.21
CA VAL A 14 -3.15 24.35 -7.95
C VAL A 14 -3.37 22.83 -7.99
N CYS A 15 -4.35 22.37 -8.78
CA CYS A 15 -4.66 20.96 -8.94
C CYS A 15 -4.85 20.64 -10.43
N LEU A 16 -4.17 19.60 -10.91
CA LEU A 16 -4.30 19.09 -12.26
C LEU A 16 -4.65 17.60 -12.20
N ASN A 17 -5.90 17.27 -12.54
CA ASN A 17 -6.37 15.90 -12.60
C ASN A 17 -6.47 15.42 -14.05
N ALA A 18 -5.42 14.79 -14.57
CA ALA A 18 -5.31 14.39 -15.97
C ALA A 18 -4.83 12.92 -16.13
N PRO A 19 -5.54 11.93 -15.58
CA PRO A 19 -5.09 10.54 -15.56
C PRO A 19 -5.02 9.89 -16.94
N GLY A 20 -5.63 10.48 -17.98
CA GLY A 20 -5.54 9.99 -19.36
C GLY A 20 -4.47 10.68 -20.22
N TYR A 21 -3.69 11.61 -19.65
CA TYR A 21 -2.77 12.45 -20.40
C TYR A 21 -1.33 12.31 -19.90
N HIS A 22 -0.41 12.35 -20.85
CA HIS A 22 1.02 12.52 -20.60
C HIS A 22 1.33 14.02 -20.58
N ILE A 23 1.90 14.49 -19.48
CA ILE A 23 2.36 15.87 -19.36
C ILE A 23 3.83 15.90 -19.77
N LEU A 24 4.13 16.61 -20.84
CA LEU A 24 5.48 16.70 -21.40
C LEU A 24 6.26 17.92 -20.88
N ASP A 25 5.54 18.92 -20.37
CA ASP A 25 6.11 20.17 -19.88
C ASP A 25 5.38 20.61 -18.61
N PHE A 26 6.15 20.78 -17.55
CA PHE A 26 5.69 21.20 -16.22
C PHE A 26 6.03 22.66 -15.92
N ASP A 27 6.85 23.32 -16.74
CA ASP A 27 7.34 24.69 -16.50
C ASP A 27 6.20 25.70 -16.29
N PRO A 28 5.05 25.62 -17.00
CA PRO A 28 3.95 26.55 -16.77
C PRO A 28 3.20 26.34 -15.44
N LEU A 29 3.41 25.21 -14.76
CA LEU A 29 2.60 24.73 -13.63
C LEU A 29 3.26 25.03 -12.27
N VAL A 30 3.79 26.24 -12.12
CA VAL A 30 4.64 26.64 -10.99
C VAL A 30 3.97 26.54 -9.61
N ASN A 31 2.65 26.74 -9.53
CA ASN A 31 1.89 26.70 -8.27
C ASN A 31 1.15 25.37 -8.04
N LEU A 32 1.46 24.33 -8.83
CA LEU A 32 0.77 23.05 -8.77
C LEU A 32 1.10 22.29 -7.49
N GLN A 33 0.08 22.00 -6.68
CA GLN A 33 0.21 21.25 -5.42
C GLN A 33 -0.25 19.80 -5.55
N GLU A 34 -1.25 19.55 -6.38
CA GLU A 34 -1.83 18.23 -6.63
C GLU A 34 -1.75 17.88 -8.11
N LEU A 35 -1.14 16.74 -8.40
CA LEU A 35 -0.93 16.26 -9.76
C LEU A 35 -1.41 14.82 -9.90
N HIS A 36 -2.38 14.58 -10.79
CA HIS A 36 -2.74 13.26 -11.26
C HIS A 36 -2.41 13.10 -12.74
N MET A 37 -1.61 12.10 -13.10
CA MET A 37 -1.17 11.91 -14.49
C MET A 37 -0.90 10.45 -14.83
N THR A 38 -0.69 10.18 -16.12
CA THR A 38 -0.11 8.93 -16.61
C THR A 38 1.28 9.17 -17.17
N THR A 39 2.17 8.20 -17.00
CA THR A 39 3.49 8.19 -17.64
C THR A 39 3.91 6.79 -18.06
N ASP A 40 4.54 6.72 -19.23
CA ASP A 40 5.19 5.52 -19.78
C ASP A 40 6.70 5.53 -19.56
N GLU A 41 7.20 6.49 -18.79
CA GLU A 41 8.60 6.64 -18.39
C GLU A 41 8.82 6.17 -16.95
N ASP A 42 10.06 5.81 -16.64
CA ASP A 42 10.46 5.50 -15.28
C ASP A 42 10.45 6.78 -14.43
N ILE A 43 9.84 6.70 -13.24
CA ILE A 43 9.84 7.83 -12.32
C ILE A 43 11.06 7.73 -11.43
N THR A 44 11.94 8.71 -11.52
CA THR A 44 13.15 8.79 -10.69
C THR A 44 13.16 10.05 -9.84
N SER A 45 14.16 10.21 -8.96
CA SER A 45 14.38 11.45 -8.22
C SER A 45 14.69 12.68 -9.08
N THR A 46 14.91 12.50 -10.39
CA THR A 46 15.19 13.58 -11.35
C THR A 46 14.06 13.80 -12.36
N PHE A 47 12.92 13.13 -12.19
CA PHE A 47 11.76 13.29 -13.08
C PHE A 47 11.21 14.73 -12.97
N PRO A 48 10.90 15.47 -14.04
CA PRO A 48 10.73 16.94 -13.99
C PRO A 48 9.41 17.43 -13.33
N PHE A 49 9.06 16.99 -12.12
CA PHE A 49 7.88 17.48 -11.41
C PHE A 49 8.09 18.89 -10.85
N PRO A 50 7.05 19.75 -10.80
CA PRO A 50 7.11 21.02 -10.10
C PRO A 50 7.46 20.83 -8.61
N SER A 51 8.33 21.69 -8.09
CA SER A 51 8.77 21.69 -6.68
C SER A 51 7.65 22.01 -5.69
N SER A 52 6.50 22.48 -6.17
CA SER A 52 5.29 22.76 -5.40
C SER A 52 4.40 21.54 -5.15
N VAL A 53 4.60 20.43 -5.89
CA VAL A 53 3.72 19.25 -5.83
C VAL A 53 3.89 18.47 -4.53
N VAL A 54 2.90 18.55 -3.64
CA VAL A 54 2.89 17.81 -2.37
C VAL A 54 2.07 16.52 -2.43
N TYR A 55 1.12 16.43 -3.38
CA TYR A 55 0.31 15.25 -3.64
C TYR A 55 0.52 14.80 -5.09
N LEU A 56 0.98 13.56 -5.26
CA LEU A 56 1.20 12.96 -6.57
C LEU A 56 0.40 11.66 -6.69
N LYS A 57 -0.47 11.58 -7.70
CA LYS A 57 -1.06 10.32 -8.16
C LYS A 57 -0.58 10.03 -9.56
N VAL A 58 0.03 8.89 -9.77
CA VAL A 58 0.55 8.51 -11.07
C VAL A 58 0.03 7.14 -11.46
N HIS A 59 -0.44 7.02 -12.70
CA HIS A 59 -0.70 5.75 -13.33
C HIS A 59 0.50 5.37 -14.19
N THR A 60 1.13 4.26 -13.88
CA THR A 60 2.29 3.77 -14.64
C THR A 60 2.48 2.27 -14.49
N TYR A 61 2.93 1.62 -15.56
CA TYR A 61 3.41 0.23 -15.54
C TYR A 61 4.95 0.17 -15.42
N ARG A 62 5.61 1.32 -15.44
CA ARG A 62 7.06 1.48 -15.30
C ARG A 62 7.50 1.43 -13.85
N GLN A 63 8.81 1.40 -13.63
CA GLN A 63 9.35 1.39 -12.28
C GLN A 63 9.34 2.80 -11.67
N VAL A 64 9.21 2.85 -10.36
CA VAL A 64 9.34 4.09 -9.57
C VAL A 64 10.55 3.94 -8.67
N VAL A 65 11.63 4.66 -8.97
CA VAL A 65 12.94 4.57 -8.30
C VAL A 65 13.34 5.95 -7.77
N GLY A 66 12.81 6.28 -6.61
CA GLY A 66 12.96 7.60 -5.99
C GLY A 66 11.73 8.47 -6.21
N ILE A 67 11.63 9.51 -5.39
CA ILE A 67 10.59 10.52 -5.43
C ILE A 67 11.21 11.86 -5.04
N PHE A 68 10.49 12.94 -5.30
CA PHE A 68 10.94 14.26 -4.91
C PHE A 68 10.84 14.49 -3.39
N PRO A 69 11.77 15.26 -2.81
CA PRO A 69 11.86 15.45 -1.37
C PRO A 69 10.69 16.22 -0.77
N HIS A 70 9.84 16.88 -1.55
CA HIS A 70 8.69 17.66 -1.06
C HIS A 70 7.34 16.90 -1.11
N VAL A 71 7.28 15.75 -1.78
CA VAL A 71 6.04 14.96 -1.91
C VAL A 71 5.67 14.33 -0.58
N LYS A 72 4.47 14.62 -0.09
CA LYS A 72 3.91 14.10 1.17
C LYS A 72 2.97 12.94 0.96
N VAL A 73 2.25 12.91 -0.16
CA VAL A 73 1.32 11.83 -0.52
C VAL A 73 1.66 11.33 -1.91
N LEU A 74 1.88 10.03 -2.03
CA LEU A 74 2.15 9.37 -3.29
C LEU A 74 1.22 8.19 -3.50
N LYS A 75 0.54 8.17 -4.65
CA LYS A 75 -0.31 7.08 -5.10
C LYS A 75 0.15 6.57 -6.45
N ILE A 76 0.57 5.32 -6.51
CA ILE A 76 1.03 4.65 -7.72
C ILE A 76 -0.02 3.60 -8.10
N THR A 77 -0.68 3.86 -9.21
CA THR A 77 -1.65 2.96 -9.84
C THR A 77 -1.07 2.40 -11.13
N GLY A 78 -1.68 1.35 -11.67
CA GLY A 78 -1.02 0.51 -12.68
C GLY A 78 -0.06 -0.45 -11.98
N GLU A 79 -0.02 -1.70 -12.40
CA GLU A 79 0.77 -2.74 -11.73
C GLU A 79 2.26 -2.54 -12.04
N SER A 80 2.88 -1.57 -11.35
CA SER A 80 4.27 -1.22 -11.54
C SER A 80 5.17 -2.43 -11.32
N SER A 81 6.16 -2.60 -12.18
CA SER A 81 7.10 -3.71 -12.04
C SER A 81 7.89 -3.64 -10.73
N ARG A 82 8.23 -2.44 -10.26
CA ARG A 82 9.04 -2.23 -9.06
C ARG A 82 8.88 -0.81 -8.50
N VAL A 83 8.71 -0.72 -7.19
CA VAL A 83 8.72 0.54 -6.44
C VAL A 83 9.87 0.53 -5.45
N LYS A 84 10.78 1.49 -5.55
CA LYS A 84 11.89 1.72 -4.62
C LYS A 84 11.89 3.19 -4.21
N ILE A 85 11.46 3.49 -2.99
CA ILE A 85 11.27 4.86 -2.52
C ILE A 85 12.08 5.07 -1.24
N ARG A 86 12.81 6.19 -1.20
CA ARG A 86 13.39 6.74 0.02
C ARG A 86 12.94 8.19 0.15
N SER A 87 12.33 8.55 1.27
CA SER A 87 11.89 9.92 1.52
C SER A 87 11.80 10.24 3.01
N SER A 88 12.29 11.42 3.38
CA SER A 88 12.18 11.95 4.74
C SER A 88 10.88 12.73 4.98
N THR A 89 10.05 12.95 3.96
CA THR A 89 8.86 13.80 4.05
C THR A 89 7.56 13.06 3.72
N LEU A 90 7.64 11.92 3.03
CA LEU A 90 6.48 11.14 2.63
C LEU A 90 5.71 10.63 3.86
N ARG A 91 4.42 10.93 3.89
CA ARG A 91 3.48 10.60 4.98
C ARG A 91 2.53 9.48 4.59
N GLU A 92 2.14 9.44 3.32
CA GLU A 92 1.22 8.44 2.78
C GLU A 92 1.75 7.84 1.48
N LEU A 93 1.70 6.52 1.39
CA LEU A 93 2.07 5.76 0.21
C LEU A 93 0.98 4.73 -0.11
N GLU A 94 0.43 4.84 -1.31
CA GLU A 94 -0.38 3.79 -1.94
C GLU A 94 0.37 3.29 -3.17
N ALA A 95 0.64 1.98 -3.27
CA ALA A 95 1.35 1.43 -4.41
C ALA A 95 0.80 0.06 -4.84
N SER A 96 0.51 -0.06 -6.13
CA SER A 96 0.35 -1.35 -6.81
C SER A 96 1.65 -1.73 -7.48
N ALA A 97 2.36 -2.74 -6.96
CA ALA A 97 3.67 -3.11 -7.49
C ALA A 97 4.07 -4.55 -7.18
N LYS A 98 4.76 -5.18 -8.14
CA LYS A 98 5.24 -6.57 -7.99
C LYS A 98 6.31 -6.70 -6.92
N GLY A 99 7.17 -5.67 -6.77
CA GLY A 99 8.21 -5.60 -5.76
C GLY A 99 8.34 -4.20 -5.17
N VAL A 100 8.53 -4.11 -3.85
CA VAL A 100 8.46 -2.88 -3.06
C VAL A 100 9.65 -2.79 -2.10
N VAL A 101 10.37 -1.67 -2.15
CA VAL A 101 11.44 -1.30 -1.22
C VAL A 101 11.17 0.12 -0.74
N VAL A 102 10.77 0.29 0.52
CA VAL A 102 10.38 1.59 1.07
C VAL A 102 11.21 1.91 2.30
N ASP A 103 11.85 3.06 2.29
CA ASP A 103 12.66 3.62 3.37
C ASP A 103 12.16 5.03 3.66
N CYS A 104 11.09 5.11 4.45
CA CYS A 104 10.34 6.34 4.69
C CYS A 104 10.03 6.45 6.19
N PRO A 105 10.95 7.01 7.00
CA PRO A 105 10.79 7.05 8.45
C PRO A 105 9.59 7.88 8.90
N GLN A 106 9.12 8.81 8.08
CA GLN A 106 8.01 9.70 8.38
C GLN A 106 6.64 9.19 7.88
N LEU A 107 6.62 7.99 7.27
CA LEU A 107 5.43 7.36 6.70
C LEU A 107 4.48 6.90 7.81
N THR A 108 3.22 7.30 7.72
CA THR A 108 2.16 6.98 8.71
C THR A 108 1.06 6.10 8.13
N ARG A 109 0.85 6.16 6.81
CA ARG A 109 -0.12 5.33 6.08
C ARG A 109 0.56 4.62 4.93
N LEU A 110 0.42 3.30 4.89
CA LEU A 110 0.96 2.44 3.86
C LEU A 110 -0.12 1.50 3.33
N THR A 111 -0.43 1.62 2.04
CA THR A 111 -1.32 0.71 1.32
C THR A 111 -0.54 0.07 0.18
N LEU A 112 -0.43 -1.25 0.19
CA LEU A 112 0.26 -2.02 -0.85
C LEU A 112 -0.69 -3.01 -1.50
N SER A 113 -0.62 -3.10 -2.82
CA SER A 113 -1.37 -4.08 -3.59
C SER A 113 -0.49 -4.84 -4.59
N GLY A 114 -0.82 -6.11 -4.83
CA GLY A 114 -0.17 -6.90 -5.87
C GLY A 114 1.32 -7.16 -5.66
N VAL A 115 1.77 -7.28 -4.41
CA VAL A 115 3.18 -7.56 -4.09
C VAL A 115 3.43 -9.07 -4.03
N TRP A 116 4.37 -9.56 -4.84
CA TRP A 116 4.67 -11.00 -4.95
C TRP A 116 6.14 -11.35 -5.23
N ARG A 117 7.06 -10.38 -5.35
CA ARG A 117 8.48 -10.63 -5.65
C ARG A 117 9.48 -10.23 -4.58
N ASN A 118 9.36 -9.03 -4.02
CA ASN A 118 10.31 -8.50 -3.04
C ASN A 118 9.58 -7.50 -2.15
N LEU A 119 9.75 -7.61 -0.84
CA LEU A 119 9.25 -6.62 0.11
C LEU A 119 10.35 -6.26 1.11
N TYR A 120 10.72 -4.98 1.15
CA TYR A 120 11.55 -4.42 2.21
C TYR A 120 10.93 -3.11 2.69
N LEU A 121 10.65 -3.02 3.98
CA LEU A 121 10.02 -1.86 4.60
C LEU A 121 10.87 -1.41 5.79
N ASN A 122 11.30 -0.15 5.74
CA ASN A 122 11.85 0.62 6.84
C ASN A 122 10.95 1.85 7.06
N THR A 123 9.84 1.62 7.76
CA THR A 123 8.76 2.61 7.96
C THR A 123 8.21 2.48 9.39
N PRO A 124 9.03 2.77 10.43
CA PRO A 124 8.71 2.48 11.82
C PRO A 124 7.48 3.24 12.37
N ASN A 125 7.12 4.36 11.73
CA ASN A 125 6.02 5.22 12.18
C ASN A 125 4.67 4.93 11.50
N VAL A 126 4.54 3.81 10.80
CA VAL A 126 3.27 3.43 10.17
C VAL A 126 2.23 3.10 11.23
N VAL A 127 1.11 3.82 11.18
CA VAL A 127 -0.05 3.66 12.06
C VAL A 127 -1.17 2.91 11.34
N PHE A 128 -1.26 3.07 10.01
CA PHE A 128 -2.24 2.41 9.16
C PHE A 128 -1.53 1.57 8.08
N LEU A 129 -1.77 0.25 8.11
CA LEU A 129 -1.24 -0.69 7.13
C LEU A 129 -2.37 -1.41 6.42
N GLU A 130 -2.34 -1.38 5.09
CA GLU A 130 -3.24 -2.16 4.24
C GLU A 130 -2.45 -2.97 3.22
N LEU A 131 -2.69 -4.29 3.18
CA LEU A 131 -2.06 -5.22 2.25
C LEU A 131 -3.13 -5.99 1.46
N ASN A 132 -3.15 -5.81 0.14
CA ASN A 132 -4.14 -6.39 -0.77
C ASN A 132 -3.47 -7.32 -1.81
N GLY A 133 -3.96 -8.55 -1.95
CA GLY A 133 -3.46 -9.49 -2.96
C GLY A 133 -2.00 -9.86 -2.76
N PHE A 134 -1.58 -10.02 -1.51
CA PHE A 134 -0.19 -10.27 -1.15
C PHE A 134 0.11 -11.77 -1.27
N ARG A 135 0.94 -12.14 -2.25
CA ARG A 135 1.25 -13.55 -2.58
C ARG A 135 2.71 -13.93 -2.33
N TYR A 136 3.40 -13.15 -1.52
CA TYR A 136 4.83 -13.29 -1.36
C TYR A 136 5.20 -14.37 -0.33
N ASN A 137 6.07 -15.32 -0.72
CA ASN A 137 6.63 -16.38 0.13
C ASN A 137 7.71 -15.83 1.08
N TYR A 138 7.36 -14.89 1.96
CA TYR A 138 8.26 -14.47 3.02
C TYR A 138 8.04 -15.32 4.27
N LYS A 139 9.14 -15.76 4.90
CA LYS A 139 9.15 -16.69 6.04
C LYS A 139 8.50 -16.16 7.34
N LYS A 140 8.20 -14.85 7.41
CA LYS A 140 7.39 -14.20 8.47
C LYS A 140 7.39 -12.69 8.24
N LEU A 141 6.23 -12.06 8.01
CA LEU A 141 6.14 -10.60 8.19
C LEU A 141 5.96 -10.34 9.69
N LEU A 142 7.05 -10.04 10.39
CA LEU A 142 7.02 -9.69 11.81
C LEU A 142 6.51 -8.26 11.96
N LEU A 143 5.19 -8.11 12.12
CA LEU A 143 4.53 -6.81 12.17
C LEU A 143 5.03 -5.96 13.35
N GLU A 144 5.25 -6.57 14.51
CA GLU A 144 5.73 -5.88 15.72
C GLU A 144 7.09 -5.20 15.52
N GLU A 145 8.05 -5.93 14.97
CA GLU A 145 9.41 -5.41 14.73
C GLU A 145 9.43 -4.31 13.66
N LYS A 146 8.48 -4.35 12.71
CA LYS A 146 8.44 -3.43 11.56
C LYS A 146 7.57 -2.21 11.80
N PHE A 147 6.52 -2.34 12.61
CA PHE A 147 5.47 -1.33 12.78
C PHE A 147 5.06 -1.19 14.24
N PRO A 148 5.96 -0.72 15.13
CA PRO A 148 5.68 -0.61 16.56
C PRO A 148 4.50 0.32 16.88
N LEU A 149 4.13 1.24 15.98
CA LEU A 149 3.01 2.18 16.16
C LEU A 149 1.72 1.77 15.42
N LEU A 150 1.67 0.56 14.86
CA LEU A 150 0.52 0.11 14.08
C LEU A 150 -0.75 0.07 14.95
N ALA A 151 -1.78 0.80 14.51
CA ALA A 151 -3.09 0.85 15.16
C ALA A 151 -4.22 0.34 14.27
N HIS A 152 -4.05 0.39 12.95
CA HIS A 152 -5.05 -0.03 11.98
C HIS A 152 -4.44 -1.01 10.98
N LEU A 153 -5.02 -2.20 10.89
CA LEU A 153 -4.57 -3.24 9.98
C LEU A 153 -5.70 -3.67 9.04
N SER A 154 -5.41 -3.72 7.75
CA SER A 154 -6.30 -4.29 6.73
C SER A 154 -5.54 -5.31 5.89
N LEU A 155 -6.01 -6.55 5.87
CA LEU A 155 -5.41 -7.65 5.10
C LEU A 155 -6.48 -8.28 4.21
N ASN A 156 -6.25 -8.29 2.91
CA ASN A 156 -7.17 -8.85 1.92
C ASN A 156 -6.44 -9.75 0.92
N ASP A 157 -6.92 -10.97 0.71
CA ASP A 157 -6.26 -12.00 -0.14
C ASP A 157 -4.76 -12.13 0.22
N TYR A 158 -4.46 -12.09 1.52
CA TYR A 158 -3.10 -12.25 2.03
C TYR A 158 -2.80 -13.74 2.20
N ARG A 159 -1.96 -14.26 1.30
CA ARG A 159 -1.62 -15.69 1.21
C ARG A 159 -0.20 -15.95 1.70
N ALA A 160 0.11 -15.54 2.94
CA ALA A 160 1.37 -15.98 3.55
C ALA A 160 1.29 -17.47 3.90
N GLN A 161 2.41 -18.17 3.72
CA GLN A 161 2.51 -19.58 4.14
C GLN A 161 2.59 -19.73 5.66
N ASP A 162 2.93 -18.67 6.39
CA ASP A 162 3.13 -18.67 7.84
C ASP A 162 1.97 -18.05 8.61
N GLU A 163 1.94 -18.31 9.92
CA GLU A 163 0.90 -17.79 10.81
C GLU A 163 0.99 -16.26 10.90
N LEU A 164 -0.13 -15.59 10.69
CA LEU A 164 -0.27 -14.17 10.99
C LEU A 164 -0.20 -14.00 12.51
N TYR A 165 0.88 -13.37 12.98
CA TYR A 165 1.09 -13.05 14.39
C TYR A 165 1.06 -11.54 14.56
N ILE A 166 0.07 -11.06 15.31
CA ILE A 166 -0.12 -9.64 15.65
C ILE A 166 -0.13 -9.57 17.18
N PRO A 167 1.03 -9.32 17.82
CA PRO A 167 1.14 -9.35 19.28
C PRO A 167 0.62 -8.08 19.94
N GLN A 168 0.65 -6.94 19.24
CA GLN A 168 0.21 -5.66 19.78
C GLN A 168 -1.31 -5.47 19.64
N PRO A 169 -1.97 -4.78 20.59
CA PRO A 169 -3.36 -4.42 20.47
C PRO A 169 -3.56 -3.40 19.34
N LEU A 170 -4.61 -3.59 18.54
CA LEU A 170 -5.01 -2.68 17.47
C LEU A 170 -6.26 -1.90 17.85
N LYS A 171 -6.48 -0.75 17.21
CA LYS A 171 -7.78 -0.07 17.25
C LYS A 171 -8.76 -0.71 16.29
N SER A 172 -8.29 -1.09 15.09
CA SER A 172 -9.15 -1.76 14.12
C SER A 172 -8.39 -2.80 13.30
N ALA A 173 -9.04 -3.94 13.04
CA ALA A 173 -8.54 -4.99 12.17
C ALA A 173 -9.60 -5.39 11.14
N LYS A 174 -9.23 -5.36 9.86
CA LYS A 174 -10.07 -5.84 8.74
C LYS A 174 -9.36 -7.00 8.06
N LEU A 175 -9.98 -8.18 8.11
CA LEU A 175 -9.42 -9.42 7.59
C LEU A 175 -10.37 -9.98 6.53
N SER A 176 -9.85 -10.22 5.33
CA SER A 176 -10.63 -10.70 4.20
C SER A 176 -9.87 -11.76 3.39
N LEU A 177 -10.57 -12.85 3.03
CA LEU A 177 -10.03 -13.92 2.18
C LEU A 177 -8.72 -14.53 2.72
N LEU A 178 -8.64 -14.72 4.04
CA LEU A 178 -7.45 -15.26 4.73
C LEU A 178 -7.65 -16.69 5.22
N GLU A 179 -6.56 -17.44 5.30
CA GLU A 179 -6.49 -18.64 6.13
C GLU A 179 -5.89 -18.28 7.49
N LEU A 180 -6.71 -18.33 8.54
CA LEU A 180 -6.32 -17.93 9.90
C LEU A 180 -5.77 -19.14 10.64
N LYS A 181 -4.45 -19.17 10.84
CA LYS A 181 -3.76 -20.23 11.59
C LYS A 181 -3.76 -20.01 13.09
N SER A 182 -3.39 -18.80 13.52
CA SER A 182 -3.51 -18.36 14.91
C SER A 182 -4.89 -17.79 15.19
N ARG A 183 -5.35 -17.93 16.45
CA ARG A 183 -6.66 -17.47 16.92
C ARG A 183 -6.61 -16.19 17.75
N THR A 184 -5.42 -15.67 18.04
CA THR A 184 -5.28 -14.53 18.95
C THR A 184 -5.05 -13.25 18.15
N LEU A 185 -6.05 -12.38 18.15
CA LEU A 185 -6.02 -11.02 17.64
C LEU A 185 -6.73 -10.14 18.66
N THR A 186 -6.07 -9.06 19.08
CA THR A 186 -6.65 -8.11 20.03
C THR A 186 -6.90 -6.79 19.31
N ALA A 187 -8.16 -6.38 19.18
CA ALA A 187 -8.53 -5.07 18.65
C ALA A 187 -9.89 -4.58 19.15
N ASP A 188 -10.08 -3.25 19.18
CA ASP A 188 -11.36 -2.65 19.58
C ASP A 188 -12.47 -2.91 18.54
N ASP A 189 -12.13 -2.85 17.25
CA ASP A 189 -13.03 -3.12 16.13
C ASP A 189 -12.44 -4.20 15.21
N VAL A 190 -13.21 -5.27 14.96
CA VAL A 190 -12.78 -6.39 14.11
C VAL A 190 -13.83 -6.72 13.07
N SER A 191 -13.41 -6.70 11.80
CA SER A 191 -14.21 -7.12 10.66
C SER A 191 -13.56 -8.33 9.97
N ILE A 192 -14.28 -9.44 9.87
CA ILE A 192 -13.80 -10.69 9.26
C ILE A 192 -14.73 -11.10 8.12
N TRP A 193 -14.17 -11.31 6.92
CA TRP A 193 -14.93 -11.60 5.71
C TRP A 193 -14.31 -12.77 4.95
N CYS A 194 -15.09 -13.82 4.70
CA CYS A 194 -14.66 -14.98 3.90
C CYS A 194 -13.33 -15.62 4.37
N CYS A 195 -12.99 -15.50 5.66
CA CYS A 195 -11.82 -16.14 6.23
C CYS A 195 -12.12 -17.61 6.56
N LYS A 196 -11.12 -18.47 6.38
CA LYS A 196 -11.19 -19.88 6.75
C LYS A 196 -10.29 -20.12 7.97
N PRO A 197 -10.79 -20.74 9.04
CA PRO A 197 -9.89 -21.23 10.08
C PRO A 197 -9.01 -22.32 9.47
N SER A 198 -7.71 -22.32 9.78
CA SER A 198 -6.87 -23.46 9.39
C SER A 198 -7.38 -24.70 10.14
N THR A 199 -7.67 -25.78 9.42
CA THR A 199 -7.97 -27.05 10.07
C THR A 199 -6.74 -27.47 10.86
N PRO A 200 -6.85 -27.77 12.17
CA PRO A 200 -5.74 -28.37 12.90
C PRO A 200 -5.29 -29.59 12.10
N LYS A 201 -3.97 -29.73 11.82
CA LYS A 201 -3.43 -30.90 11.14
C LYS A 201 -3.88 -32.13 11.91
N ALA A 202 -4.91 -32.81 11.42
CA ALA A 202 -5.47 -33.97 12.09
C ALA A 202 -4.36 -35.02 12.21
N SER A 203 -4.01 -35.36 13.44
CA SER A 203 -3.20 -36.53 13.73
C SER A 203 -4.03 -37.78 13.42
N ARG A 204 -4.00 -38.24 12.16
CA ARG A 204 -4.69 -39.43 11.61
C ARG A 204 -6.23 -39.41 11.72
N PRO A 205 -6.95 -40.00 10.75
CA PRO A 205 -8.37 -39.70 10.55
C PRO A 205 -9.28 -40.50 11.49
N ILE A 206 -10.23 -39.80 12.14
CA ILE A 206 -11.56 -40.34 12.40
C ILE A 206 -12.50 -39.51 11.52
N ASN A 207 -13.20 -40.18 10.61
CA ASN A 207 -14.10 -39.57 9.63
C ASN A 207 -15.07 -38.56 10.28
N PRO A 208 -15.15 -37.31 9.76
CA PRO A 208 -16.30 -36.48 10.00
C PRO A 208 -17.04 -36.14 8.69
N ILE A 209 -18.36 -36.27 8.78
CA ILE A 209 -19.35 -35.82 7.81
C ILE A 209 -19.30 -34.28 7.73
N GLN A 210 -19.25 -33.73 6.52
CA GLN A 210 -19.21 -32.29 6.26
C GLN A 210 -20.61 -31.68 6.16
N HIS A 211 -20.81 -30.50 6.75
CA HIS A 211 -21.76 -29.47 6.30
C HIS A 211 -21.29 -28.05 6.76
N PRO A 212 -21.76 -26.96 6.12
CA PRO A 212 -20.95 -25.77 5.87
C PRO A 212 -21.09 -24.62 6.89
N CYS A 213 -19.95 -23.97 7.11
CA CYS A 213 -19.73 -22.54 7.38
C CYS A 213 -20.72 -21.80 8.29
N CYS A 214 -20.45 -21.81 9.60
CA CYS A 214 -20.46 -20.63 10.49
C CYS A 214 -19.90 -21.05 11.86
N ASN A 215 -18.57 -21.04 12.01
CA ASN A 215 -17.95 -21.27 13.32
C ASN A 215 -17.50 -19.93 13.89
N SER A 216 -18.16 -19.53 14.97
CA SER A 216 -17.85 -18.36 15.79
C SER A 216 -16.38 -18.40 16.23
N ILE A 217 -15.62 -17.37 15.86
CA ILE A 217 -14.30 -17.11 16.44
C ILE A 217 -14.57 -16.39 17.76
N VAL A 218 -14.21 -17.02 18.88
CA VAL A 218 -14.19 -16.35 20.18
C VAL A 218 -13.01 -15.38 20.14
N MET A 219 -13.32 -14.09 19.97
CA MET A 219 -12.40 -13.00 20.21
C MET A 219 -12.48 -12.68 21.70
N ILE A 220 -11.38 -12.87 22.41
CA ILE A 220 -11.22 -12.45 23.82
C ILE A 220 -10.51 -11.10 23.81
#